data_AF-A0A1T4RJE0-F1
#
_entry.id   AF-A0A1T4RJE0-F1
#
_cell.length_a   1.000
_cell.length_b   1.000
_cell.length_c   1.000
_cell.angle_alpha   90.00
_cell.angle_beta   90.00
_cell.angle_gamma   90.00
#
_symmetry.space_group_name_H-M   'P 1'
#
loop_
_entity.id
_entity.type
_entity.pdbx_description
1 polymer ?
#
loop_
_entity_poly.entity_id
_entity_poly.type
_entity_poly.pdbx_seq_one_letter_code
_entity_poly.pdbx_strand_id
1 'polypeptide(L)'
;MTDINTSGDFWAKYGVDAKKATAKATSDPGAMGKTEFLELMMAQLKNQDPISPQGNTEFIAQMAQFSMVEGIQNLNQSNDSLVNSFKSSQALQASALVGRKVQIEGSAAMAKEGEGMSGSLSLPEGSRDVVAHILDSTGQVVKTLDLSDYQTSDGRYPAGKVPFEWNGLDAQGQPAAAGTYSISASAAVNGNATGLASSVNVNVDSVTMGTGGQITLNLAGHGSIGLADVQEFH
;
A
#
# COMPACT_ATOMS: atom_id res chain seq x y z
N MET A 1 28.35 -57.96 5.52
CA MET A 1 26.91 -58.06 5.20
C MET A 1 26.19 -57.66 6.47
N THR A 2 25.54 -56.51 6.61
CA THR A 2 24.77 -55.73 5.63
C THR A 2 24.78 -54.25 6.01
N ASP A 3 24.84 -53.39 4.99
CA ASP A 3 24.81 -51.93 5.04
C ASP A 3 23.55 -51.38 5.72
N ILE A 4 23.73 -50.36 6.57
CA ILE A 4 22.64 -49.53 7.10
C ILE A 4 22.73 -48.19 6.38
N ASN A 5 22.02 -48.07 5.26
CA ASN A 5 21.76 -46.81 4.57
C ASN A 5 20.27 -46.47 4.77
N THR A 6 19.94 -45.70 5.80
CA THR A 6 18.55 -45.32 6.07
C THR A 6 18.45 -43.84 6.45
N SER A 7 18.84 -42.96 5.53
CA SER A 7 18.36 -41.57 5.52
C SER A 7 16.91 -41.47 5.03
N GLY A 8 16.34 -42.56 4.49
CA GLY A 8 14.97 -42.64 3.98
C GLY A 8 13.89 -42.89 5.04
N ASP A 9 14.20 -43.64 6.10
CA ASP A 9 13.18 -44.08 7.08
C ASP A 9 12.79 -43.00 8.10
N PHE A 10 13.61 -41.98 8.30
CA PHE A 10 13.32 -40.90 9.23
C PHE A 10 12.14 -40.01 8.75
N TRP A 11 11.99 -39.85 7.43
CA TRP A 11 11.02 -38.95 6.83
C TRP A 11 9.61 -39.55 6.68
N ALA A 12 9.50 -40.88 6.62
CA ALA A 12 8.21 -41.57 6.52
C ALA A 12 7.33 -41.45 7.78
N LYS A 13 7.94 -41.21 8.96
CA LYS A 13 7.23 -41.09 10.24
C LYS A 13 6.52 -39.74 10.43
N TYR A 14 6.90 -38.72 9.65
CA TYR A 14 6.34 -37.35 9.76
C TYR A 14 5.35 -36.99 8.64
N GLY A 15 4.86 -37.97 7.88
CA GLY A 15 3.72 -37.78 6.96
C GLY A 15 4.00 -36.85 5.78
N VAL A 16 5.26 -36.67 5.40
CA VAL A 16 5.63 -35.87 4.23
C VAL A 16 5.79 -36.83 3.05
N ASP A 17 4.69 -37.11 2.35
CA ASP A 17 4.75 -37.71 1.02
C ASP A 17 5.58 -36.78 0.13
N ALA A 18 6.81 -37.19 -0.19
CA ALA A 18 7.62 -36.57 -1.21
C ALA A 18 6.91 -36.77 -2.56
N LYS A 19 5.93 -35.92 -2.84
CA LYS A 19 5.40 -35.72 -4.19
C LYS A 19 6.57 -35.33 -5.06
N LYS A 20 7.06 -36.34 -5.79
CA LYS A 20 7.98 -36.23 -6.91
C LYS A 20 7.48 -35.07 -7.76
N ALA A 21 8.15 -33.92 -7.65
CA ALA A 21 7.95 -32.81 -8.55
C ALA A 21 8.46 -33.28 -9.91
N THR A 22 7.59 -33.92 -10.69
CA THR A 22 7.73 -33.96 -12.13
C THR A 22 7.76 -32.51 -12.57
N ALA A 23 8.96 -31.99 -12.82
CA ALA A 23 9.16 -30.81 -13.61
C ALA A 23 8.39 -31.03 -14.91
N LYS A 24 7.22 -30.41 -14.99
CA LYS A 24 6.45 -30.32 -16.21
C LYS A 24 7.32 -29.44 -17.12
N ALA A 25 8.14 -30.08 -17.94
CA ALA A 25 8.71 -29.42 -19.10
C ALA A 25 7.50 -28.92 -19.88
N THR A 26 7.21 -27.63 -19.74
CA THR A 26 6.44 -26.88 -20.72
C THR A 26 7.30 -26.85 -21.98
N SER A 27 7.35 -27.98 -22.68
CA SER A 27 7.72 -28.02 -24.07
C SER A 27 6.60 -27.29 -24.79
N ASP A 28 6.82 -26.01 -25.06
CA ASP A 28 5.95 -25.22 -25.90
C ASP A 28 5.83 -25.94 -27.26
N PRO A 29 4.64 -26.46 -27.62
CA PRO A 29 4.44 -27.16 -28.89
C PRO A 29 4.77 -26.27 -30.10
N GLY A 30 4.72 -24.94 -29.96
CA GLY A 30 5.13 -23.99 -31.00
C GLY A 30 6.63 -23.97 -31.27
N ALA A 31 7.45 -24.17 -30.23
CA ALA A 31 8.91 -24.15 -30.33
C ALA A 31 9.49 -25.39 -31.05
N MET A 32 8.85 -26.56 -30.94
CA MET A 32 9.23 -27.76 -31.68
C MET A 32 8.98 -27.60 -33.18
N GLY A 33 7.79 -27.14 -33.58
CA GLY A 33 7.43 -26.99 -35.00
C GLY A 33 8.27 -25.96 -35.77
N LYS A 34 8.76 -24.92 -35.09
CA LYS A 34 9.64 -23.89 -35.68
C LYS A 34 11.04 -24.42 -35.99
N THR A 35 11.58 -25.28 -35.11
CA THR A 35 12.91 -25.90 -35.26
C THR A 35 12.91 -26.93 -36.39
N GLU A 36 11.91 -27.81 -36.43
CA GLU A 36 11.76 -28.81 -37.49
C GLU A 36 11.46 -28.16 -38.86
N PHE A 37 10.79 -27.00 -38.88
CA PHE A 37 10.59 -26.22 -40.10
C PHE A 37 11.87 -25.57 -40.64
N LEU A 38 12.69 -24.95 -39.78
CA LEU A 38 13.98 -24.39 -40.20
C LEU A 38 14.92 -25.47 -40.75
N GLU A 39 14.87 -26.66 -40.18
CA GLU A 39 15.62 -27.83 -40.64
C GLU A 39 15.13 -28.33 -42.01
N LEU A 40 13.83 -28.40 -42.22
CA LEU A 40 13.23 -28.73 -43.52
C LEU A 40 13.48 -27.64 -44.59
N MET A 41 13.49 -26.36 -44.21
CA MET A 41 13.79 -25.25 -45.11
C MET A 41 15.27 -25.26 -45.53
N MET A 42 16.18 -25.53 -44.60
CA MET A 42 17.60 -25.74 -44.90
C MET A 42 17.83 -26.95 -45.81
N ALA A 43 17.09 -28.05 -45.60
CA ALA A 43 17.15 -29.23 -46.44
C ALA A 43 16.64 -28.97 -47.87
N GLN A 44 15.55 -28.21 -48.04
CA GLN A 44 15.00 -27.84 -49.35
C GLN A 44 15.89 -26.85 -50.10
N LEU A 45 16.48 -25.85 -49.42
CA LEU A 45 17.40 -24.87 -50.02
C LEU A 45 18.70 -25.52 -50.53
N LYS A 46 19.10 -26.65 -49.92
CA LYS A 46 20.24 -27.48 -50.35
C LYS A 46 19.94 -28.36 -51.57
N ASN A 47 18.68 -28.51 -51.96
CA ASN A 47 18.21 -29.49 -52.95
C ASN A 47 17.27 -28.92 -54.04
N GLN A 48 17.08 -27.60 -54.12
CA GLN A 48 16.28 -26.97 -55.20
C GLN A 48 17.15 -26.57 -56.40
N ASP A 49 16.65 -26.89 -57.60
CA ASP A 49 17.16 -26.45 -58.90
C ASP A 49 16.68 -25.00 -59.17
N PRO A 50 17.50 -24.06 -59.70
CA PRO A 50 17.30 -22.61 -59.59
C PRO A 50 16.11 -21.98 -60.34
N ILE A 51 15.26 -22.75 -61.03
CA ILE A 51 14.41 -22.19 -62.11
C ILE A 51 12.90 -22.09 -61.75
N SER A 52 12.42 -22.53 -60.57
CA SER A 52 11.04 -22.23 -60.15
C SER A 52 10.79 -22.32 -58.63
N PRO A 53 11.00 -21.22 -57.89
CA PRO A 53 10.69 -21.15 -56.46
C PRO A 53 9.21 -20.78 -56.27
N GLN A 54 8.28 -21.73 -56.38
CA GLN A 54 6.88 -21.47 -56.03
C GLN A 54 6.35 -22.58 -55.13
N GLY A 55 6.01 -22.25 -53.88
CA GLY A 55 5.26 -23.16 -52.99
C GLY A 55 5.32 -22.90 -51.49
N ASN A 56 6.32 -22.20 -50.94
CA ASN A 56 6.48 -22.10 -49.47
C ASN A 56 6.12 -20.74 -48.85
N THR A 57 5.81 -19.71 -49.65
CA THR A 57 5.57 -18.35 -49.14
C THR A 57 4.29 -18.24 -48.31
N GLU A 58 3.20 -18.92 -48.69
CA GLU A 58 1.92 -18.91 -47.98
C GLU A 58 2.04 -19.51 -46.56
N PHE A 59 2.81 -20.59 -46.44
CA PHE A 59 3.07 -21.26 -45.16
C PHE A 59 4.02 -20.45 -44.27
N ILE A 60 5.03 -19.79 -44.86
CA ILE A 60 5.89 -18.84 -44.15
C ILE A 60 5.07 -17.67 -43.62
N ALA A 61 4.11 -17.16 -44.40
CA ALA A 61 3.19 -16.11 -43.96
C ALA A 61 2.30 -16.58 -42.79
N GLN A 62 1.78 -17.81 -42.84
CA GLN A 62 1.02 -18.39 -41.72
C GLN A 62 1.87 -18.63 -40.47
N MET A 63 3.10 -19.11 -40.60
CA MET A 63 4.05 -19.28 -39.48
C MET A 63 4.48 -17.95 -38.87
N ALA A 64 4.69 -16.92 -39.70
CA ALA A 64 4.93 -15.56 -39.23
C ALA A 64 3.71 -15.04 -38.45
N GLN A 65 2.49 -15.31 -38.92
CA GLN A 65 1.26 -14.97 -38.20
C GLN A 65 1.16 -15.69 -36.84
N PHE A 66 1.47 -16.99 -36.77
CA PHE A 66 1.52 -17.72 -35.49
C PHE A 66 2.60 -17.19 -34.55
N SER A 67 3.81 -16.90 -35.07
CA SER A 67 4.89 -16.30 -34.27
C SER A 67 4.52 -14.93 -33.72
N MET A 68 3.75 -14.13 -34.47
CA MET A 68 3.22 -12.85 -33.99
C MET A 68 2.19 -13.04 -32.87
N VAL A 69 1.28 -14.02 -33.00
CA VAL A 69 0.29 -14.34 -31.96
C VAL A 69 0.98 -14.84 -30.69
N GLU A 70 1.96 -15.73 -30.82
CA GLU A 70 2.80 -16.21 -29.71
C GLU A 70 3.57 -15.06 -29.06
N GLY A 71 4.14 -14.16 -29.86
CA GLY A 71 4.78 -12.94 -29.38
C GLY A 71 3.84 -12.05 -28.56
N ILE A 72 2.59 -11.87 -29.01
CA ILE A 72 1.55 -11.12 -28.28
C ILE A 72 1.18 -11.84 -26.98
N GLN A 73 1.05 -13.17 -27.00
CA GLN A 73 0.77 -13.95 -25.79
C GLN A 73 1.89 -13.83 -24.75
N ASN A 74 3.14 -13.94 -25.19
CA ASN A 74 4.33 -13.75 -24.33
C ASN A 74 4.39 -12.33 -23.76
N LEU A 75 4.01 -11.32 -24.56
CA LEU A 75 3.91 -9.94 -24.11
C LEU A 75 2.83 -9.76 -23.04
N ASN A 76 1.64 -10.35 -23.24
CA ASN A 76 0.57 -10.32 -22.25
C ASN A 76 0.99 -10.99 -20.93
N GLN A 77 1.63 -12.16 -20.98
CA GLN A 77 2.16 -12.83 -19.79
C GLN A 77 3.24 -12.01 -19.06
N SER A 78 4.11 -11.35 -19.83
CA SER A 78 5.13 -10.46 -19.27
C SER A 78 4.49 -9.24 -18.60
N ASN A 79 3.44 -8.69 -19.22
CA ASN A 79 2.68 -7.58 -18.67
C ASN A 79 1.95 -7.97 -17.37
N ASP A 80 1.32 -9.14 -17.33
CA ASP A 80 0.68 -9.66 -16.12
C ASP A 80 1.69 -9.86 -14.99
N SER A 81 2.88 -10.37 -15.31
CA SER A 81 3.98 -10.54 -14.36
C SER A 81 4.48 -9.20 -13.82
N LEU A 82 4.54 -8.18 -14.68
CA LEU A 82 4.92 -6.82 -14.29
C LEU A 82 3.88 -6.18 -13.39
N VAL A 83 2.59 -6.31 -13.71
CA VAL A 83 1.49 -5.84 -12.86
C VAL A 83 1.52 -6.52 -11.49
N ASN A 84 1.76 -7.83 -11.43
CA ASN A 84 1.88 -8.56 -10.16
C ASN A 84 3.09 -8.13 -9.33
N SER A 85 4.22 -7.85 -9.99
CA SER A 85 5.42 -7.31 -9.34
C SER A 85 5.16 -5.91 -8.77
N PHE A 86 4.44 -5.08 -9.51
CA PHE A 86 4.05 -3.74 -9.06
C PHE A 86 3.09 -3.79 -7.87
N LYS A 87 2.08 -4.67 -7.89
CA LYS A 87 1.18 -4.92 -6.74
C LYS A 87 1.96 -5.37 -5.50
N SER A 88 2.92 -6.27 -5.67
CA SER A 88 3.76 -6.75 -4.57
C SER A 88 4.62 -5.65 -3.97
N SER A 89 5.18 -4.77 -4.82
CA SER A 89 5.94 -3.59 -4.37
C SER A 89 5.07 -2.60 -3.59
N GLN A 90 3.86 -2.29 -4.07
CA GLN A 90 2.93 -1.45 -3.34
C GLN A 90 2.53 -2.07 -1.99
N ALA A 91 2.29 -3.38 -1.94
CA ALA A 91 1.98 -4.08 -0.69
C ALA A 91 3.12 -3.96 0.33
N LEU A 92 4.38 -4.02 -0.12
CA LEU A 92 5.55 -3.85 0.74
C LEU A 92 5.69 -2.40 1.24
N GLN A 93 5.42 -1.41 0.40
CA GLN A 93 5.40 -0.01 0.81
C GLN A 93 4.32 0.26 1.85
N ALA A 94 3.14 -0.33 1.65
CA ALA A 94 2.04 -0.18 2.59
C ALA A 94 2.25 -0.97 3.88
N SER A 95 2.88 -2.15 3.85
CA SER A 95 3.22 -2.87 5.09
C SER A 95 4.20 -2.10 5.96
N ALA A 96 5.08 -1.29 5.36
CA ALA A 96 5.96 -0.39 6.09
C ALA A 96 5.21 0.76 6.81
N LEU A 97 3.92 0.98 6.53
CA LEU A 97 3.07 1.94 7.24
C LEU A 97 2.49 1.36 8.54
N VAL A 98 2.46 0.03 8.71
CA VAL A 98 1.92 -0.60 9.92
C VAL A 98 2.76 -0.17 11.13
N GLY A 99 2.09 0.31 12.18
CA GLY A 99 2.71 0.85 13.38
C GLY A 99 3.24 2.29 13.24
N ARG A 100 3.11 2.89 12.05
CA ARG A 100 3.37 4.32 11.84
C ARG A 100 2.10 5.13 12.04
N LYS A 101 2.25 6.45 12.21
CA LYS A 101 1.11 7.36 12.32
C LYS A 101 0.82 7.98 10.97
N VAL A 102 -0.46 8.11 10.64
CA VAL A 102 -0.92 8.84 9.47
C VAL A 102 -1.85 9.95 9.88
N GLN A 103 -1.75 11.08 9.20
CA GLN A 103 -2.61 12.22 9.43
C GLN A 103 -3.83 12.13 8.53
N ILE A 104 -5.02 12.18 9.14
CA ILE A 104 -6.30 12.12 8.42
C ILE A 104 -7.14 13.35 8.76
N GLU A 105 -8.02 13.75 7.83
CA GLU A 105 -9.01 14.79 8.13
C GLU A 105 -9.99 14.30 9.19
N GLY A 106 -10.24 15.16 10.18
CA GLY A 106 -11.10 14.84 11.30
C GLY A 106 -10.57 15.41 12.61
N SER A 107 -11.46 15.45 13.60
CA SER A 107 -11.18 15.99 14.92
C SER A 107 -11.03 14.94 16.01
N ALA A 108 -11.47 13.70 15.77
CA ALA A 108 -11.52 12.66 16.80
C ALA A 108 -10.40 11.65 16.61
N ALA A 109 -9.86 11.10 17.70
CA ALA A 109 -8.97 9.95 17.71
C ALA A 109 -9.22 9.10 18.96
N MET A 110 -9.00 7.79 18.86
CA MET A 110 -8.93 6.95 20.06
C MET A 110 -7.59 7.16 20.76
N ALA A 111 -7.65 7.40 22.06
CA ALA A 111 -6.50 7.48 22.94
C ALA A 111 -6.56 6.34 23.97
N LYS A 112 -5.41 5.73 24.27
CA LYS A 112 -5.29 4.82 25.42
C LYS A 112 -5.13 5.63 26.71
N GLU A 113 -5.27 4.95 27.84
CA GLU A 113 -5.08 5.60 29.14
C GLU A 113 -3.68 6.23 29.24
N GLY A 114 -3.64 7.54 29.51
CA GLY A 114 -2.40 8.32 29.57
C GLY A 114 -1.63 8.45 28.26
N GLU A 115 -2.15 7.92 27.15
CA GLU A 115 -1.69 8.28 25.80
C GLU A 115 -2.50 9.47 25.31
N GLY A 116 -1.85 10.41 24.64
CA GLY A 116 -2.53 11.59 24.11
C GLY A 116 -2.83 11.50 22.62
N MET A 117 -3.16 12.65 22.02
CA MET A 117 -3.43 12.76 20.60
C MET A 117 -2.66 13.94 20.01
N SER A 118 -2.23 13.84 18.76
CA SER A 118 -1.57 14.94 18.05
C SER A 118 -2.16 15.12 16.67
N GLY A 119 -1.85 16.26 16.04
CA GLY A 119 -2.34 16.58 14.71
C GLY A 119 -2.08 18.03 14.35
N SER A 120 -2.91 18.57 13.46
CA SER A 120 -2.84 19.99 13.09
C SER A 120 -4.21 20.60 12.92
N LEU A 121 -4.31 21.88 13.23
CA LEU A 121 -5.44 22.76 12.91
C LEU A 121 -5.13 23.54 11.64
N SER A 122 -6.14 23.80 10.81
CA SER A 122 -6.02 24.66 9.64
C SER A 122 -6.52 26.05 9.98
N LEU A 123 -5.61 27.03 10.03
CA LEU A 123 -5.92 28.43 10.29
C LEU A 123 -5.91 29.21 8.95
N PRO A 124 -7.08 29.63 8.42
CA PRO A 124 -7.16 30.27 7.10
C PRO A 124 -6.40 31.60 7.02
N GLU A 125 -6.45 32.37 8.10
CA GLU A 125 -5.79 33.66 8.23
C GLU A 125 -5.18 33.78 9.61
N GLY A 126 -4.02 34.44 9.72
CA GLY A 126 -3.34 34.53 10.99
C GLY A 126 -4.17 35.29 12.03
N SER A 127 -4.25 34.76 13.24
CA SER A 127 -5.09 35.27 14.33
C SER A 127 -4.30 35.42 15.62
N ARG A 128 -4.76 36.25 16.56
CA ARG A 128 -4.20 36.32 17.93
C ARG A 128 -4.96 35.44 18.92
N ASP A 129 -6.22 35.16 18.62
CA ASP A 129 -7.13 34.51 19.53
C ASP A 129 -7.44 33.10 19.03
N VAL A 130 -6.45 32.20 19.09
CA VAL A 130 -6.66 30.77 18.81
C VAL A 130 -6.87 30.05 20.13
N VAL A 131 -7.99 29.35 20.24
CA VAL A 131 -8.34 28.52 21.40
C VAL A 131 -8.60 27.10 20.92
N ALA A 132 -8.02 26.12 21.60
CA ALA A 132 -8.21 24.71 21.32
C ALA A 132 -8.50 23.92 22.60
N HIS A 133 -9.47 23.01 22.51
CA HIS A 133 -9.92 22.15 23.60
C HIS A 133 -9.91 20.70 23.16
N ILE A 134 -9.49 19.82 24.05
CA ILE A 134 -9.72 18.38 23.98
C ILE A 134 -11.02 18.08 24.71
N LEU A 135 -11.92 17.39 24.02
CA LEU A 135 -13.23 16.98 24.51
C LEU A 135 -13.32 15.46 24.57
N ASP A 136 -14.02 14.93 25.57
CA ASP A 136 -14.37 13.52 25.62
C ASP A 136 -15.57 13.17 24.71
N SER A 137 -15.95 11.89 24.69
CA SER A 137 -17.12 11.40 23.94
C SER A 137 -18.46 12.02 24.34
N THR A 138 -18.56 12.67 25.49
CA THR A 138 -19.76 13.37 25.97
C THR A 138 -19.75 14.86 25.61
N GLY A 139 -18.66 15.35 25.02
CA GLY A 139 -18.46 16.77 24.69
C GLY A 139 -17.98 17.61 25.87
N GLN A 140 -17.55 17.00 26.98
CA GLN A 140 -16.97 17.73 28.11
C GLN A 140 -15.50 18.06 27.84
N VAL A 141 -15.07 19.26 28.24
CA VAL A 141 -13.69 19.71 28.08
C VAL A 141 -12.81 18.98 29.10
N VAL A 142 -11.86 18.20 28.60
CA VAL A 142 -10.86 17.47 29.40
C VAL A 142 -9.60 18.30 29.57
N LYS A 143 -9.19 19.02 28.52
CA LYS A 143 -8.00 19.86 28.53
C LYS A 143 -8.16 21.06 27.60
N THR A 144 -7.70 22.22 28.02
CA THR A 144 -7.42 23.34 27.11
C THR A 144 -5.95 23.24 26.69
N LEU A 145 -5.69 23.25 25.39
CA LEU A 145 -4.34 23.18 24.85
C LEU A 145 -3.70 24.56 24.87
N ASP A 146 -2.45 24.61 25.31
CA ASP A 146 -1.58 25.76 25.11
C ASP A 146 -0.87 25.59 23.77
N LEU A 147 -1.12 26.53 22.85
CA LEU A 147 -0.51 26.55 21.52
C LEU A 147 0.50 27.71 21.39
N SER A 148 0.84 28.38 22.48
CA SER A 148 1.68 29.59 22.46
C SER A 148 3.05 29.39 21.80
N ASP A 149 3.59 28.16 21.79
CA ASP A 149 4.82 27.80 21.08
C ASP A 149 4.75 28.04 19.56
N TYR A 150 3.54 28.09 18.97
CA TYR A 150 3.33 28.39 17.55
C TYR A 150 3.05 29.88 17.27
N GLN A 151 3.03 30.73 18.29
CA GLN A 151 2.90 32.17 18.11
C GLN A 151 4.23 32.76 17.61
N THR A 152 4.15 33.76 16.74
CA THR A 152 5.32 34.58 16.43
C THR A 152 5.62 35.53 17.60
N SER A 153 6.77 36.19 17.58
CA SER A 153 7.20 37.10 18.65
C SER A 153 6.25 38.29 18.89
N ASP A 154 5.34 38.57 17.97
CA ASP A 154 4.27 39.58 18.11
C ASP A 154 2.98 39.02 18.76
N GLY A 155 2.95 37.76 19.17
CA GLY A 155 1.80 37.08 19.76
C GLY A 155 0.71 36.66 18.77
N ARG A 156 1.02 36.60 17.47
CA ARG A 156 0.09 36.14 16.42
C ARG A 156 0.41 34.70 16.00
N TYR A 157 -0.62 33.90 15.77
CA TYR A 157 -0.52 32.64 15.05
C TYR A 157 -0.52 32.91 13.53
N PRO A 158 0.50 32.46 12.78
CA PRO A 158 0.52 32.64 11.33
C PRO A 158 -0.57 31.78 10.67
N ALA A 159 -1.04 32.21 9.49
CA ALA A 159 -1.94 31.40 8.67
C ALA A 159 -1.27 30.08 8.25
N GLY A 160 -2.06 29.02 8.11
CA GLY A 160 -1.61 27.69 7.70
C GLY A 160 -1.88 26.63 8.76
N LYS A 161 -1.08 25.55 8.72
CA LYS A 161 -1.19 24.44 9.68
C LYS A 161 -0.63 24.88 11.04
N VAL A 162 -1.40 24.74 12.10
CA VAL A 162 -0.98 24.91 13.50
C VAL A 162 -0.91 23.53 14.13
N PRO A 163 0.29 22.96 14.41
CA PRO A 163 0.39 21.67 15.06
C PRO A 163 -0.16 21.73 16.49
N PHE A 164 -0.69 20.62 16.97
CA PHE A 164 -1.09 20.48 18.36
C PHE A 164 -0.67 19.10 18.89
N GLU A 165 -0.38 19.05 20.19
CA GLU A 165 -0.17 17.81 20.93
C GLU A 165 -0.88 17.88 22.27
N TRP A 166 -1.64 16.84 22.56
CA TRP A 166 -2.14 16.53 23.88
C TRP A 166 -1.33 15.34 24.40
N ASN A 167 -0.95 15.38 25.68
CA ASN A 167 -0.15 14.35 26.33
C ASN A 167 -0.97 13.27 27.06
N GLY A 168 -2.30 13.29 26.93
CA GLY A 168 -3.18 12.32 27.61
C GLY A 168 -3.48 12.67 29.07
N LEU A 169 -3.12 13.87 29.54
CA LEU A 169 -3.42 14.33 30.89
C LEU A 169 -4.59 15.33 30.90
N ASP A 170 -5.45 15.23 31.91
CA ASP A 170 -6.55 16.18 32.13
C ASP A 170 -6.06 17.53 32.70
N ALA A 171 -7.01 18.40 33.02
CA ALA A 171 -6.73 19.71 33.62
C ALA A 171 -6.05 19.62 35.00
N GLN A 172 -6.25 18.53 35.73
CA GLN A 172 -5.67 18.24 37.06
C GLN A 172 -4.33 17.48 36.96
N GLY A 173 -3.87 17.19 35.75
CA GLY A 173 -2.64 16.43 35.49
C GLY A 173 -2.79 14.93 35.73
N GLN A 174 -4.02 14.41 35.85
CA GLN A 174 -4.26 12.98 35.97
C GLN A 174 -4.36 12.34 34.57
N PRO A 175 -3.98 11.05 34.42
CA PRO A 175 -4.18 10.33 33.18
C PRO A 175 -5.66 10.31 32.79
N ALA A 176 -5.95 10.73 31.55
CA ALA A 176 -7.25 10.54 30.97
C ALA A 176 -7.50 9.05 30.69
N ALA A 177 -8.72 8.59 30.88
CA ALA A 177 -9.11 7.20 30.64
C ALA A 177 -8.98 6.84 29.15
N ALA A 178 -8.88 5.54 28.84
CA ALA A 178 -8.94 5.10 27.45
C ALA A 178 -10.32 5.43 26.84
N GLY A 179 -10.34 6.00 25.64
CA GLY A 179 -11.58 6.41 24.97
C GLY A 179 -11.37 7.22 23.71
N THR A 180 -12.46 7.61 23.07
CA THR A 180 -12.43 8.55 21.95
C THR A 180 -12.42 9.98 22.47
N TYR A 181 -11.45 10.74 22.03
CA TYR A 181 -11.32 12.17 22.30
C TYR A 181 -11.40 12.94 21.01
N SER A 182 -11.85 14.20 21.09
CA SER A 182 -11.90 15.09 19.94
C SER A 182 -11.26 16.44 20.23
N ILE A 183 -10.71 17.08 19.22
CA ILE A 183 -10.25 18.46 19.29
C ILE A 183 -11.30 19.41 18.72
N SER A 184 -11.64 20.45 19.47
CA SER A 184 -12.38 21.60 18.95
C SER A 184 -11.51 22.83 19.07
N ALA A 185 -11.39 23.58 17.97
CA ALA A 185 -10.64 24.81 17.97
C ALA A 185 -11.39 25.91 17.24
N SER A 186 -11.19 27.14 17.70
CA SER A 186 -11.73 28.34 17.08
C SER A 186 -10.70 29.45 17.06
N ALA A 187 -10.78 30.30 16.04
CA ALA A 187 -9.99 31.51 15.97
C ALA A 187 -10.84 32.73 15.60
N ALA A 188 -10.39 33.92 16.01
CA ALA A 188 -10.93 35.17 15.47
C ALA A 188 -10.38 35.40 14.05
N VAL A 189 -11.21 35.22 13.03
CA VAL A 189 -10.90 35.47 11.62
C VAL A 189 -11.76 36.63 11.14
N ASN A 190 -11.13 37.71 10.67
CA ASN A 190 -11.83 38.96 10.30
C ASN A 190 -12.78 39.50 11.41
N GLY A 191 -12.39 39.32 12.68
CA GLY A 191 -13.19 39.74 13.83
C GLY A 191 -14.34 38.81 14.24
N ASN A 192 -14.54 37.70 13.52
CA ASN A 192 -15.58 36.70 13.83
C ASN A 192 -14.98 35.41 14.37
N ALA A 193 -15.64 34.80 15.35
CA ALA A 193 -15.27 33.48 15.84
C ALA A 193 -15.57 32.43 14.76
N THR A 194 -14.52 31.76 14.29
CA THR A 194 -14.59 30.76 13.23
C THR A 194 -14.01 29.44 13.74
N GLY A 195 -14.76 28.34 13.57
CA GLY A 195 -14.26 27.00 13.88
C GLY A 195 -13.15 26.59 12.91
N LEU A 196 -12.08 25.98 13.43
CA LEU A 196 -10.96 25.53 12.63
C LEU A 196 -11.13 24.07 12.21
N ALA A 197 -10.83 23.77 10.96
CA ALA A 197 -10.71 22.39 10.51
C ALA A 197 -9.51 21.73 11.19
N SER A 198 -9.63 20.44 11.47
CA SER A 198 -8.59 19.67 12.16
C SER A 198 -8.24 18.41 11.38
N SER A 199 -7.04 17.94 11.64
CA SER A 199 -6.55 16.66 11.16
C SER A 199 -5.79 16.01 12.30
N VAL A 200 -5.99 14.71 12.49
CA VAL A 200 -5.46 13.94 13.61
C VAL A 200 -4.48 12.89 13.14
N ASN A 201 -3.45 12.65 13.94
CA ASN A 201 -2.49 11.59 13.72
C ASN A 201 -3.02 10.30 14.36
N VAL A 202 -3.28 9.29 13.53
CA VAL A 202 -3.83 8.01 13.95
C VAL A 202 -2.87 6.89 13.62
N ASN A 203 -2.73 5.92 14.52
CA ASN A 203 -1.90 4.75 14.29
C ASN A 203 -2.50 3.84 13.22
N VAL A 204 -1.65 3.35 12.31
CA VAL A 204 -2.02 2.30 11.36
C VAL A 204 -1.85 0.94 12.03
N ASP A 205 -2.95 0.24 12.29
CA ASP A 205 -2.93 -1.07 12.94
C ASP A 205 -2.64 -2.19 11.94
N SER A 206 -3.15 -2.07 10.73
CA SER A 206 -2.88 -3.03 9.66
C SER A 206 -3.19 -2.45 8.29
N VAL A 207 -2.75 -3.15 7.25
CA VAL A 207 -3.06 -2.81 5.85
C VAL A 207 -3.81 -3.98 5.22
N THR A 208 -4.86 -3.66 4.48
CA THR A 208 -5.60 -4.64 3.69
C THR A 208 -5.38 -4.38 2.20
N MET A 209 -5.16 -5.45 1.43
CA MET A 209 -5.12 -5.40 -0.03
C MET A 209 -6.34 -6.11 -0.59
N GLY A 210 -7.22 -5.37 -1.26
CA GLY A 210 -8.41 -5.91 -1.92
C GLY A 210 -8.08 -6.66 -3.21
N THR A 211 -9.07 -7.38 -3.74
CA THR A 211 -8.96 -8.20 -4.97
C THR A 211 -8.58 -7.43 -6.23
N GLY A 212 -8.70 -6.10 -6.23
CA GLY A 212 -8.26 -5.20 -7.31
C GLY A 212 -6.86 -4.59 -7.13
N GLY A 213 -6.13 -4.92 -6.06
CA GLY A 213 -4.89 -4.22 -5.69
C GLY A 213 -5.12 -2.89 -4.98
N GLN A 214 -6.38 -2.57 -4.64
CA GLN A 214 -6.70 -1.42 -3.79
C GLN A 214 -6.13 -1.66 -2.39
N ILE A 215 -5.33 -0.71 -1.92
CA ILE A 215 -4.77 -0.72 -0.58
C ILE A 215 -5.64 0.17 0.32
N THR A 216 -5.99 -0.36 1.49
CA THR A 216 -6.63 0.38 2.56
C THR A 216 -5.84 0.26 3.85
N LEU A 217 -5.83 1.33 4.65
CA LEU A 217 -5.22 1.37 5.97
C LEU A 217 -6.31 1.17 7.02
N ASN A 218 -6.11 0.22 7.92
CA ASN A 218 -6.97 0.03 9.08
C ASN A 218 -6.37 0.84 10.23
N LEU A 219 -7.10 1.85 10.65
CA LEU A 219 -6.66 2.83 11.63
C LEU A 219 -7.29 2.56 12.99
N ALA A 220 -6.49 2.74 14.05
CA ALA A 220 -6.92 2.54 15.42
C ALA A 220 -8.17 3.38 15.74
N GLY A 221 -9.32 2.74 15.90
CA GLY A 221 -10.58 3.40 16.22
C GLY A 221 -11.28 4.16 15.09
N HIS A 222 -10.71 4.16 13.88
CA HIS A 222 -11.25 4.90 12.71
C HIS A 222 -11.71 3.99 11.57
N GLY A 223 -11.48 2.69 11.68
CA GLY A 223 -11.84 1.73 10.63
C GLY A 223 -10.88 1.80 9.44
N SER A 224 -11.36 1.38 8.26
CA SER A 224 -10.53 1.31 7.05
C SER A 224 -10.69 2.56 6.19
N ILE A 225 -9.57 3.19 5.82
CA ILE A 225 -9.55 4.31 4.88
C ILE A 225 -8.69 4.01 3.65
N GLY A 226 -8.90 4.72 2.55
CA GLY A 226 -8.03 4.64 1.38
C GLY A 226 -6.72 5.40 1.60
N LEU A 227 -5.67 5.04 0.87
CA LEU A 227 -4.42 5.83 0.86
C LEU A 227 -4.63 7.28 0.40
N ALA A 228 -5.65 7.54 -0.43
CA ALA A 228 -5.97 8.87 -0.93
C ALA A 228 -6.56 9.80 0.15
N ASP A 229 -7.09 9.24 1.25
CA ASP A 229 -7.69 10.00 2.35
C ASP A 229 -6.63 10.40 3.41
N VAL A 230 -5.39 9.93 3.24
CA VAL A 230 -4.25 10.29 4.10
C VAL A 230 -3.66 11.61 3.62
N GLN A 231 -3.57 12.58 4.52
CA GLN A 231 -2.92 13.85 4.24
C GLN A 231 -1.40 13.79 4.37
N GLU A 232 -0.88 13.04 5.35
CA GLU A 232 0.55 13.00 5.67
C GLU A 232 0.93 11.68 6.38
N PHE A 233 2.17 11.21 6.18
CA PHE A 233 2.71 10.00 6.81
C PHE A 233 3.85 10.40 7.77
N HIS A 234 3.82 9.88 9.00
CA HIS A 234 4.80 10.16 10.08
C HIS A 234 5.56 8.89 10.49
#